data_AF-A0A5N5DVW9-F1
#
_entry.id   AF-A0A5N5DVW9-F1
#
_cell.length_a   1.000
_cell.length_b   1.000
_cell.length_c   1.000
_cell.angle_alpha   90.00
_cell.angle_beta   90.00
_cell.angle_gamma   90.00
#
_symmetry.space_group_name_H-M   'P 1'
#
loop_
_entity.id
_entity.type
_entity.pdbx_description
1 polymer ?
#
loop_
_entity_poly.entity_id
_entity_poly.type
_entity_poly.pdbx_seq_one_letter_code
_entity_poly.pdbx_strand_id
1 'polypeptide(L)'
;GLASAPPLALVSSLALRARQTAGFVEQAAGVSLDVRDGLHEVQAGDLEDRTDEAAHRLFMETFHHWHTGNLGARIPGGETGYDVLERYVPVVNALREEFLEGSRDGGDIVVVSHGAAIRLVAAQLAGVPGLFAANNHLANTETVELLPSADGGWECLRWGAVNPPFEHRLIPGADDVMG
;
A
#
# COMPACT_ATOMS: atom_id res chain seq x y z
N GLY A 1 -3.10 -2.91 -15.17
CA GLY A 1 -4.48 -3.43 -15.13
C GLY A 1 -4.42 -4.84 -14.58
N LEU A 2 -5.44 -5.31 -13.84
CA LEU A 2 -5.44 -6.67 -13.29
C LEU A 2 -5.12 -7.70 -14.39
N ALA A 3 -4.36 -8.73 -14.02
CA ALA A 3 -3.75 -9.69 -14.93
C ALA A 3 -4.74 -10.36 -15.89
N SER A 4 -4.25 -10.81 -17.05
CA SER A 4 -5.03 -11.58 -18.03
C SER A 4 -5.45 -12.97 -17.53
N ALA A 5 -4.93 -13.40 -16.38
CA ALA A 5 -5.24 -14.66 -15.70
C ALA A 5 -5.77 -14.37 -14.29
N PRO A 6 -6.60 -15.26 -13.71
CA PRO A 6 -7.05 -15.13 -12.33
C PRO A 6 -5.84 -15.05 -11.37
N PRO A 7 -5.91 -14.20 -10.33
CA PRO A 7 -4.84 -14.12 -9.34
C PRO A 7 -4.72 -15.43 -8.57
N LEU A 8 -3.50 -15.73 -8.11
CA LEU A 8 -3.22 -16.89 -7.26
C LEU A 8 -3.93 -16.78 -5.90
N ALA A 9 -4.06 -15.54 -5.41
CA ALA A 9 -4.80 -15.22 -4.20
C ALA A 9 -5.41 -13.82 -4.29
N LEU A 10 -6.57 -13.66 -3.66
CA LEU A 10 -7.22 -12.37 -3.44
C LEU A 10 -7.33 -12.14 -1.94
N VAL A 11 -6.67 -11.09 -1.46
CA VAL A 11 -6.55 -10.77 -0.04
C VAL A 11 -7.08 -9.36 0.20
N SER A 12 -7.76 -9.14 1.33
CA SER A 12 -8.21 -7.80 1.71
C SER A 12 -7.99 -7.51 3.19
N SER A 13 -7.86 -6.23 3.49
CA SER A 13 -8.02 -5.67 4.82
C SER A 13 -9.39 -6.00 5.44
N LEU A 14 -9.48 -6.01 6.77
CA LEU A 14 -10.73 -6.19 7.52
C LEU A 14 -11.80 -5.14 7.22
N ALA A 15 -11.39 -3.93 6.81
CA ALA A 15 -12.29 -2.80 6.60
C ALA A 15 -13.35 -3.09 5.53
N LEU A 16 -14.62 -2.76 5.84
CA LEU A 16 -15.75 -3.04 4.94
C LEU A 16 -15.53 -2.49 3.52
N ARG A 17 -15.01 -1.26 3.40
CA ARG A 17 -14.69 -0.64 2.10
C ARG A 17 -13.71 -1.47 1.27
N ALA A 18 -12.66 -2.01 1.91
CA ALA A 18 -11.66 -2.82 1.24
C ALA A 18 -12.24 -4.19 0.83
N ARG A 19 -13.07 -4.79 1.68
CA ARG A 19 -13.77 -6.05 1.38
C ARG A 19 -14.77 -5.88 0.24
N GLN A 20 -15.49 -4.76 0.19
CA GLN A 20 -16.41 -4.43 -0.90
C GLN A 20 -15.65 -4.26 -2.22
N THR A 21 -14.52 -3.54 -2.23
CA THR A 21 -13.66 -3.43 -3.41
C THR A 21 -13.15 -4.80 -3.87
N ALA A 22 -12.67 -5.63 -2.94
CA ALA A 22 -12.21 -6.98 -3.26
C ALA A 22 -13.33 -7.88 -3.78
N GLY A 23 -14.56 -7.71 -3.31
CA GLY A 23 -15.73 -8.47 -3.80
C GLY A 23 -15.99 -8.30 -5.30
N PHE A 24 -15.67 -7.14 -5.89
CA PHE A 24 -15.73 -6.97 -7.34
C PHE A 24 -14.68 -7.81 -8.08
N VAL A 25 -13.48 -7.95 -7.49
CA VAL A 25 -12.41 -8.79 -8.05
C VAL A 25 -12.77 -10.27 -7.90
N GLU A 26 -13.29 -10.68 -6.75
CA GLU A 26 -13.76 -12.04 -6.48
C GLU A 26 -14.81 -12.47 -7.52
N GLN A 27 -15.80 -11.63 -7.79
CA GLN A 27 -16.84 -11.90 -8.79
C GLN A 27 -16.29 -12.00 -10.21
N ALA A 28 -15.34 -11.14 -10.58
CA ALA A 28 -14.78 -11.10 -11.92
C ALA A 28 -13.80 -12.26 -12.19
N ALA A 29 -12.99 -12.63 -11.19
CA ALA A 29 -11.91 -13.61 -11.35
C ALA A 29 -12.28 -15.02 -10.86
N GLY A 30 -13.34 -15.17 -10.06
CA GLY A 30 -13.75 -16.46 -9.50
C GLY A 30 -12.82 -16.98 -8.39
N VAL A 31 -12.06 -16.09 -7.75
CA VAL A 31 -11.10 -16.42 -6.68
C VAL A 31 -11.66 -15.97 -5.34
N SER A 32 -11.75 -16.89 -4.37
CA SER A 32 -12.29 -16.60 -3.05
C SER A 32 -11.47 -15.54 -2.31
N LEU A 33 -12.16 -14.60 -1.67
CA LEU A 33 -11.56 -13.56 -0.85
C LEU A 33 -11.07 -14.12 0.50
N ASP A 34 -9.78 -13.96 0.77
CA ASP A 34 -9.17 -14.13 2.09
C ASP A 34 -9.06 -12.77 2.79
N VAL A 35 -9.47 -12.68 4.06
CA VAL A 35 -9.42 -11.43 4.83
C VAL A 35 -8.36 -11.54 5.91
N ARG A 36 -7.34 -10.68 5.84
CA ARG A 36 -6.21 -10.71 6.79
C ARG A 36 -6.15 -9.44 7.62
N ASP A 37 -5.83 -9.63 8.89
CA ASP A 37 -5.45 -8.53 9.79
C ASP A 37 -4.06 -8.00 9.42
N GLY A 38 -3.69 -6.81 9.94
CA GLY A 38 -2.42 -6.14 9.66
C GLY A 38 -2.42 -5.27 8.39
N LEU A 39 -3.37 -5.46 7.48
CA LEU A 39 -3.53 -4.70 6.23
C LEU A 39 -4.44 -3.46 6.37
N HIS A 40 -4.71 -2.98 7.57
CA HIS A 40 -5.58 -1.82 7.79
C HIS A 40 -4.88 -0.49 7.47
N GLU A 41 -5.66 0.57 7.30
CA GLU A 41 -5.13 1.91 7.08
C GLU A 41 -4.35 2.40 8.29
N VAL A 42 -3.43 3.34 8.09
CA VAL A 42 -2.75 4.06 9.17
C VAL A 42 -3.76 4.55 10.21
N GLN A 43 -3.54 4.21 11.48
CA GLN A 43 -4.37 4.70 12.59
C GLN A 43 -3.93 6.12 12.94
N ALA A 44 -4.85 7.07 12.79
CA ALA A 44 -4.55 8.50 12.88
C ALA A 44 -4.79 9.07 14.29
N GLY A 45 -5.24 8.27 15.26
CA GLY A 45 -5.34 8.67 16.66
C GLY A 45 -6.16 9.95 16.85
N ASP A 46 -5.55 10.98 17.43
CA ASP A 46 -6.19 12.27 17.72
C ASP A 46 -6.62 13.04 16.45
N LEU A 47 -6.21 12.59 15.26
CA LEU A 47 -6.63 13.13 13.97
C LEU A 47 -7.80 12.37 13.35
N GLU A 48 -8.24 11.25 13.94
CA GLU A 48 -9.42 10.53 13.47
C GLU A 48 -10.67 11.43 13.46
N ASP A 49 -11.47 11.30 12.41
CA ASP A 49 -12.67 12.09 12.14
C ASP A 49 -12.47 13.62 12.03
N ARG A 50 -11.21 14.10 11.95
CA ARG A 50 -10.89 15.51 11.71
C ARG A 50 -10.57 15.77 10.24
N THR A 51 -11.18 16.82 9.70
CA THR A 51 -10.99 17.28 8.31
C THR A 51 -10.49 18.73 8.24
N ASP A 52 -10.10 19.32 9.37
CA ASP A 52 -9.57 20.68 9.40
C ASP A 52 -8.13 20.76 8.86
N GLU A 53 -7.75 21.94 8.39
CA GLU A 53 -6.43 22.19 7.77
C GLU A 53 -5.26 21.83 8.70
N ALA A 54 -5.42 21.99 10.02
CA ALA A 54 -4.36 21.67 10.97
C ALA A 54 -4.18 20.15 11.11
N ALA A 55 -5.27 19.38 11.11
CA ALA A 55 -5.22 17.91 11.07
C ALA A 55 -4.56 17.42 9.77
N HIS A 56 -4.99 17.95 8.62
CA HIS A 56 -4.39 17.61 7.33
C HIS A 56 -2.89 17.91 7.29
N ARG A 57 -2.48 19.10 7.75
CA ARG A 57 -1.07 19.51 7.77
C ARG A 57 -0.22 18.59 8.66
N LEU A 58 -0.70 18.27 9.86
CA LEU A 58 0.03 17.38 10.77
C LEU A 58 0.16 15.96 10.22
N PHE A 59 -0.91 15.44 9.60
CA PHE A 59 -0.85 14.15 8.93
C PHE A 59 0.20 14.15 7.82
N MET A 60 0.15 15.14 6.91
CA MET A 60 1.10 15.25 5.80
C MET A 60 2.55 15.45 6.25
N GLU A 61 2.79 16.23 7.31
CA GLU A 61 4.12 16.40 7.90
C GLU A 61 4.67 15.09 8.47
N THR A 62 3.84 14.36 9.23
CA THR A 62 4.23 13.05 9.78
C THR A 62 4.52 12.06 8.66
N PHE A 63 3.67 12.02 7.63
CA PHE A 63 3.82 11.13 6.49
C PHE A 63 5.07 11.46 5.66
N HIS A 64 5.38 12.75 5.50
CA HIS A 64 6.61 13.21 4.90
C HIS A 64 7.84 12.78 5.70
N HIS A 65 7.79 12.85 7.04
CA HIS A 65 8.86 12.34 7.89
C HIS A 65 9.11 10.86 7.70
N TRP A 66 8.06 10.04 7.60
CA TRP A 66 8.21 8.60 7.34
C TRP A 66 8.91 8.32 6.02
N HIS A 67 8.48 9.00 4.96
CA HIS A 67 9.07 8.83 3.63
C HIS A 67 10.50 9.40 3.53
N THR A 68 10.86 10.39 4.34
CA THR A 68 12.22 10.96 4.37
C THR A 68 13.16 10.30 5.38
N GLY A 69 12.73 9.19 5.99
CA GLY A 69 13.57 8.29 6.80
C GLY A 69 13.36 8.38 8.31
N ASN A 70 12.51 9.29 8.80
CA ASN A 70 12.14 9.34 10.22
C ASN A 70 10.84 8.55 10.46
N LEU A 71 10.92 7.22 10.39
CA LEU A 71 9.79 6.31 10.65
C LEU A 71 9.29 6.36 12.10
N GLY A 72 10.08 6.94 13.03
CA GLY A 72 9.69 7.12 14.43
C GLY A 72 8.80 8.34 14.69
N ALA A 73 8.57 9.20 13.69
CA ALA A 73 7.56 10.25 13.79
C ALA A 73 6.18 9.61 14.05
N ARG A 74 5.34 10.27 14.84
CA ARG A 74 4.06 9.71 15.31
C ARG A 74 2.94 10.72 15.11
N ILE A 75 1.79 10.23 14.66
CA ILE A 75 0.54 10.99 14.79
C ILE A 75 0.11 10.90 16.27
N PRO A 76 -0.16 12.01 16.98
CA PRO A 76 -0.59 11.96 18.38
C PRO A 76 -1.75 10.96 18.59
N GLY A 77 -1.59 10.05 19.55
CA GLY A 77 -2.55 8.95 19.81
C GLY A 77 -2.63 7.86 18.73
N GLY A 78 -1.97 8.04 17.58
CA GLY A 78 -1.97 7.14 16.42
C GLY A 78 -0.64 6.42 16.23
N GLU A 79 -0.40 5.89 15.03
CA GLU A 79 0.78 5.06 14.69
C GLU A 79 2.05 5.87 14.39
N THR A 80 3.19 5.19 14.53
CA THR A 80 4.45 5.53 13.83
C THR A 80 4.56 4.77 12.52
N GLY A 81 5.49 5.16 11.65
CA GLY A 81 5.81 4.39 10.46
C GLY A 81 6.33 2.99 10.79
N TYR A 82 7.03 2.82 11.92
CA TYR A 82 7.44 1.50 12.41
C TYR A 82 6.26 0.61 12.78
N ASP A 83 5.27 1.15 13.51
CA ASP A 83 4.07 0.40 13.91
C ASP A 83 3.34 -0.15 12.67
N VAL A 84 3.20 0.68 11.62
CA VAL A 84 2.57 0.28 10.34
C VAL A 84 3.37 -0.84 9.66
N LEU A 85 4.69 -0.71 9.58
CA LEU A 85 5.54 -1.73 8.95
C LEU A 85 5.52 -3.05 9.73
N GLU A 86 5.56 -2.99 11.05
CA GLU A 86 5.58 -4.16 11.95
C GLU A 86 4.37 -5.05 11.76
N ARG A 87 3.17 -4.48 11.55
CA ARG A 87 1.95 -5.27 11.31
C ARG A 87 1.73 -5.67 9.85
N TYR A 88 2.20 -4.87 8.89
CA TYR A 88 1.86 -5.05 7.48
C TYR A 88 2.86 -5.97 6.76
N VAL A 89 4.17 -5.75 6.97
CA VAL A 89 5.23 -6.47 6.26
C VAL A 89 5.16 -7.99 6.49
N PRO A 90 4.89 -8.50 7.71
CA PRO A 90 4.75 -9.94 7.90
C PRO A 90 3.64 -10.58 7.05
N VAL A 91 2.54 -9.87 6.80
CA VAL A 91 1.45 -10.37 5.95
C VAL A 91 1.91 -10.48 4.50
N VAL A 92 2.63 -9.47 3.99
CA VAL A 92 3.17 -9.49 2.62
C VAL A 92 4.21 -10.60 2.44
N ASN A 93 5.07 -10.81 3.43
CA ASN A 93 6.06 -11.90 3.41
C ASN A 93 5.39 -13.27 3.44
N ALA A 94 4.39 -13.48 4.31
CA ALA A 94 3.62 -14.72 4.33
C ALA A 94 2.94 -14.99 2.99
N LEU A 95 2.36 -13.97 2.34
CA LEU A 95 1.75 -14.12 1.02
C LEU A 95 2.75 -14.51 -0.07
N ARG A 96 3.96 -13.93 -0.03
CA ARG A 96 5.05 -14.33 -0.93
C ARG A 96 5.40 -15.81 -0.75
N GLU A 97 5.64 -16.23 0.49
CA GLU A 97 6.00 -17.61 0.84
C GLU A 97 4.88 -18.60 0.47
N GLU A 98 3.62 -18.25 0.72
CA GLU A 98 2.46 -19.11 0.47
C GLU A 98 2.15 -19.30 -1.01
N PHE A 99 2.31 -18.27 -1.85
CA PHE A 99 1.76 -18.27 -3.21
C PHE A 99 2.77 -17.98 -4.33
N LEU A 100 3.82 -17.18 -4.08
CA LEU A 100 4.79 -16.82 -5.13
C LEU A 100 5.99 -17.75 -5.14
N GLU A 101 6.48 -18.14 -3.97
CA GLU A 101 7.64 -19.01 -3.85
C GLU A 101 7.29 -20.45 -4.26
N GLY A 102 8.03 -20.97 -5.24
CA GLY A 102 7.79 -22.32 -5.77
C GLY A 102 6.65 -22.44 -6.78
N SER A 103 5.95 -21.35 -7.12
CA SER A 103 4.97 -21.35 -8.22
C SER A 103 5.67 -21.58 -9.56
N ARG A 104 5.31 -22.68 -10.25
CA ARG A 104 5.92 -23.10 -11.52
C ARG A 104 5.40 -22.31 -12.72
N ASP A 105 4.13 -21.91 -12.65
CA ASP A 105 3.41 -21.28 -13.77
C ASP A 105 3.38 -19.74 -13.63
N GLY A 106 3.91 -19.20 -12.53
CA GLY A 106 3.83 -17.79 -12.19
C GLY A 106 2.41 -17.36 -11.81
N GLY A 107 2.22 -16.06 -11.58
CA GLY A 107 0.93 -15.45 -11.28
C GLY A 107 1.02 -14.36 -10.22
N ASP A 108 -0.06 -13.59 -10.09
CA ASP A 108 -0.11 -12.43 -9.22
C ASP A 108 -0.98 -12.69 -7.99
N ILE A 109 -0.63 -12.04 -6.88
CA ILE A 109 -1.52 -11.89 -5.72
C ILE A 109 -2.12 -10.50 -5.77
N VAL A 110 -3.41 -10.40 -5.51
CA VAL A 110 -4.10 -9.11 -5.36
C VAL A 110 -4.33 -8.85 -3.88
N VAL A 111 -3.78 -7.74 -3.37
CA VAL A 111 -3.99 -7.29 -1.99
C VAL A 111 -4.74 -5.96 -1.99
N VAL A 112 -5.96 -5.95 -1.45
CA VAL A 112 -6.80 -4.76 -1.35
C VAL A 112 -6.64 -4.13 0.03
N SER A 113 -6.10 -2.91 0.04
CA SER A 113 -5.71 -2.19 1.25
C SER A 113 -5.96 -0.69 1.09
N HIS A 114 -5.16 0.17 1.71
CA HIS A 114 -5.44 1.60 1.85
C HIS A 114 -4.26 2.47 1.45
N GLY A 115 -4.55 3.69 1.00
CA GLY A 115 -3.61 4.52 0.27
C GLY A 115 -2.38 4.93 1.07
N ALA A 116 -2.51 5.26 2.36
CA ALA A 116 -1.33 5.62 3.16
C ALA A 116 -0.50 4.37 3.48
N ALA A 117 -1.13 3.30 3.97
CA ALA A 117 -0.43 2.05 4.26
C ALA A 117 0.31 1.47 3.04
N ILE A 118 -0.34 1.37 1.87
CA ILE A 118 0.28 0.84 0.63
C ILE A 118 1.51 1.65 0.25
N ARG A 119 1.42 2.99 0.24
CA ARG A 119 2.52 3.84 -0.19
C ARG A 119 3.72 3.73 0.73
N LEU A 120 3.51 3.72 2.04
CA LEU A 120 4.60 3.55 3.00
C LEU A 120 5.27 2.18 2.83
N VAL A 121 4.48 1.11 2.87
CA VAL A 121 5.00 -0.27 2.86
C VAL A 121 5.70 -0.58 1.54
N ALA A 122 5.09 -0.25 0.40
CA ALA A 122 5.69 -0.53 -0.91
C ALA A 122 6.99 0.26 -1.12
N ALA A 123 7.05 1.51 -0.67
CA ALA A 123 8.27 2.29 -0.79
C ALA A 123 9.41 1.71 0.05
N GLN A 124 9.12 1.25 1.26
CA GLN A 124 10.10 0.62 2.14
C GLN A 124 10.56 -0.75 1.62
N LEU A 125 9.63 -1.60 1.18
CA LEU A 125 9.95 -2.95 0.69
C LEU A 125 10.75 -2.93 -0.62
N ALA A 126 10.43 -2.01 -1.53
CA ALA A 126 10.98 -2.00 -2.88
C ALA A 126 11.99 -0.86 -3.14
N GLY A 127 12.42 -0.15 -2.10
CA GLY A 127 13.40 0.93 -2.21
C GLY A 127 12.95 2.09 -3.10
N VAL A 128 11.65 2.36 -3.20
CA VAL A 128 11.13 3.49 -3.98
C VAL A 128 11.56 4.80 -3.28
N PRO A 129 12.10 5.80 -4.00
CA PRO A 129 12.51 7.05 -3.39
C PRO A 129 11.39 7.68 -2.57
N GLY A 130 11.66 7.96 -1.30
CA GLY A 130 10.64 8.43 -0.37
C GLY A 130 9.92 9.70 -0.83
N LEU A 131 10.65 10.68 -1.37
CA LEU A 131 10.04 11.90 -1.92
C LEU A 131 9.12 11.62 -3.12
N PHE A 132 9.40 10.60 -3.92
CA PHE A 132 8.47 10.17 -4.97
C PHE A 132 7.21 9.59 -4.33
N ALA A 133 7.36 8.64 -3.40
CA ALA A 133 6.21 8.00 -2.73
C ALA A 133 5.32 8.99 -1.97
N ALA A 134 5.91 10.00 -1.31
CA ALA A 134 5.18 11.03 -0.58
C ALA A 134 4.33 11.92 -1.49
N ASN A 135 4.84 12.25 -2.68
CA ASN A 135 4.19 13.19 -3.61
C ASN A 135 3.29 12.54 -4.65
N ASN A 136 3.37 11.21 -4.81
CA ASN A 136 2.60 10.48 -5.80
C ASN A 136 1.54 9.64 -5.09
N HIS A 137 0.39 10.27 -4.85
CA HIS A 137 -0.77 9.63 -4.24
C HIS A 137 -1.37 8.57 -5.17
N LEU A 138 -2.06 7.59 -4.59
CA LEU A 138 -2.84 6.62 -5.33
C LEU A 138 -4.30 7.09 -5.33
N ALA A 139 -4.89 7.25 -6.51
CA ALA A 139 -6.32 7.43 -6.62
C ALA A 139 -7.07 6.14 -6.25
N ASN A 140 -8.38 6.25 -5.99
CA ASN A 140 -9.20 5.08 -5.67
C ASN A 140 -9.03 4.00 -6.76
N THR A 141 -8.78 2.76 -6.32
CA THR A 141 -8.54 1.57 -7.16
C THR A 141 -7.24 1.57 -7.97
N GLU A 142 -6.36 2.56 -7.79
CA GLU A 142 -4.99 2.45 -8.28
C GLU A 142 -4.17 1.47 -7.46
N THR A 143 -3.07 1.00 -8.05
CA THR A 143 -2.28 -0.10 -7.52
C THR A 143 -0.79 0.24 -7.55
N VAL A 144 -0.04 -0.43 -6.67
CA VAL A 144 1.41 -0.57 -6.78
C VAL A 144 1.69 -2.04 -7.12
N GLU A 145 2.55 -2.30 -8.10
CA GLU A 145 2.94 -3.65 -8.53
C GLU A 145 4.36 -3.92 -8.06
N LEU A 146 4.52 -4.98 -7.26
CA LEU A 146 5.80 -5.41 -6.72
C LEU A 146 6.16 -6.79 -7.26
N LEU A 147 7.41 -6.97 -7.67
CA LEU A 147 7.99 -8.22 -8.12
C LEU A 147 8.95 -8.75 -7.04
N PRO A 148 8.83 -10.01 -6.59
CA PRO A 148 9.80 -10.57 -5.66
C PRO A 148 11.16 -10.76 -6.35
N SER A 149 12.24 -10.32 -5.69
CA SER A 149 13.61 -10.53 -6.15
C SER A 149 14.23 -11.80 -5.53
N ALA A 150 15.28 -12.31 -6.17
CA ALA A 150 15.94 -13.57 -5.78
C ALA A 150 16.65 -13.51 -4.42
N ASP A 151 16.97 -12.31 -3.92
CA ASP A 151 17.61 -12.06 -2.62
C ASP A 151 16.62 -11.90 -1.46
N GLY A 152 15.33 -12.14 -1.69
CA GLY A 152 14.28 -11.98 -0.68
C GLY A 152 13.66 -10.58 -0.64
N GLY A 153 14.16 -9.64 -1.45
CA GLY A 153 13.61 -8.29 -1.57
C GLY A 153 12.44 -8.16 -2.53
N TRP A 154 12.08 -6.91 -2.85
CA TRP A 154 11.05 -6.56 -3.82
C TRP A 154 11.57 -5.50 -4.79
N GLU A 155 11.11 -5.56 -6.03
CA GLU A 155 11.27 -4.51 -7.04
C GLU A 155 9.91 -3.91 -7.35
N CYS A 156 9.81 -2.58 -7.41
CA CYS A 156 8.56 -1.92 -7.79
C CYS A 156 8.52 -1.75 -9.30
N LEU A 157 7.56 -2.42 -9.95
CA LEU A 157 7.38 -2.39 -11.41
C LEU A 157 6.48 -1.23 -11.86
N ARG A 158 5.54 -0.82 -10.98
CA ARG A 158 4.58 0.23 -11.30
C ARG A 158 4.00 0.86 -10.04
N TRP A 159 3.83 2.18 -10.07
CA TRP A 159 3.17 2.98 -9.05
C TRP A 159 2.07 3.83 -9.68
N GLY A 160 0.80 3.44 -9.51
CA GLY A 160 -0.29 4.09 -10.25
C GLY A 160 -0.03 4.04 -11.76
N ALA A 161 0.00 5.18 -12.42
CA ALA A 161 0.32 5.27 -13.86
C ALA A 161 1.83 5.31 -14.19
N VAL A 162 2.73 5.27 -13.19
CA VAL A 162 4.18 5.48 -13.39
C VAL A 162 4.96 4.17 -13.34
N ASN A 163 5.87 4.00 -14.29
CA ASN A 163 6.85 2.89 -14.33
C ASN A 163 8.24 3.39 -13.90
N PRO A 164 9.14 2.52 -13.43
CA PRO A 164 10.51 2.89 -13.12
C PRO A 164 11.27 3.41 -14.37
N PRO A 165 12.30 4.25 -14.19
CA PRO A 165 12.84 4.71 -12.91
C PRO A 165 11.93 5.75 -12.23
N PHE A 166 11.73 5.58 -10.92
CA PHE A 166 10.96 6.52 -10.09
C PHE A 166 11.83 7.74 -9.77
N GLU A 167 11.82 8.72 -10.68
CA GLU A 167 12.52 9.99 -10.48
C GLU A 167 11.81 10.87 -9.44
N HIS A 168 12.47 11.93 -8.97
CA HIS A 168 11.83 13.01 -8.21
C HIS A 168 10.91 13.87 -9.08
N ARG A 169 9.92 13.27 -9.76
CA ARG A 169 8.86 14.02 -10.46
C ARG A 169 7.64 14.17 -9.56
N LEU A 170 7.20 15.42 -9.43
CA LEU A 170 5.85 15.75 -9.02
C LEU A 170 4.94 15.43 -10.22
N ILE A 171 3.99 14.49 -10.08
CA ILE A 171 2.92 14.36 -11.07
C ILE A 171 1.91 15.49 -10.80
N PRO A 172 1.66 16.40 -11.75
CA PRO A 172 0.64 17.43 -11.58
C PRO A 172 -0.74 16.78 -11.48
N GLY A 173 -1.52 17.12 -10.44
CA GLY A 173 -2.89 16.65 -10.25
C GLY A 173 -3.13 15.68 -9.08
N ALA A 174 -2.14 15.43 -8.24
CA ALA A 174 -2.30 14.68 -6.97
C ALA A 174 -2.94 15.52 -5.83
N ASP A 175 -3.44 16.72 -6.14
CA ASP A 175 -4.11 17.59 -5.18
C ASP A 175 -5.51 17.04 -4.86
N ASP A 176 -5.71 16.81 -3.57
CA ASP A 176 -6.99 16.68 -2.87
C ASP A 176 -7.80 15.37 -3.08
N VAL A 177 -7.31 14.27 -2.49
CA VAL A 177 -8.09 13.03 -2.29
C VAL A 177 -8.54 12.85 -0.83
N MET A 178 -8.18 13.78 0.06
CA MET A 178 -8.50 13.73 1.49
C MET A 178 -9.45 14.86 1.92
N GLY A 179 -10.37 15.26 1.04
CA GLY A 179 -11.54 16.04 1.45
C GLY A 179 -12.40 15.30 2.47
#